data_AF-A0A371XK61-F1
#
_entry.id   AF-A0A371XK61-F1
#
_cell.length_a   1.000
_cell.length_b   1.000
_cell.length_c   1.000
_cell.angle_alpha   90.00
_cell.angle_beta   90.00
_cell.angle_gamma   90.00
#
_symmetry.space_group_name_H-M   'P 1'
#
loop_
_entity.id
_entity.type
_entity.pdbx_description
1 polymer ?
#
loop_
_entity_poly.entity_id
_entity_poly.type
_entity_poly.pdbx_seq_one_letter_code
_entity_poly.pdbx_strand_id
1 'polypeptide(L)'
;MAKQGRYLASQKLSDYQIEKIMRSFAEGMSAKEALEKLSYRGKPSRASGTVYNIYDLIRKRLLEIRFFPDPADYAEWANSSVELRANFPFSKTAQRIGDQSDRLRGASDESVRYHVAEMIFRAENHEMTSDALYHEIRTALRMTGPLNRPPRDADLWHERHYINVCQRQIVKLRAMRHVSRDSHRSLIAGYEVLIVEARKRLRKRLRDRTSSIPPASGGDD
;
A
#
# COMPACT_ATOMS: atom_id res chain seq x y z
N MET A 1 -21.22 -23.35 7.32
CA MET A 1 -19.96 -22.57 7.44
C MET A 1 -19.90 -21.52 6.34
N ALA A 2 -19.90 -20.23 6.65
CA ALA A 2 -19.72 -19.19 5.63
C ALA A 2 -18.31 -19.31 5.04
N LYS A 3 -18.18 -19.45 3.72
CA LYS A 3 -16.87 -19.49 3.04
C LYS A 3 -16.12 -18.20 3.37
N GLN A 4 -14.95 -18.33 4.00
CA GLN A 4 -14.07 -17.20 4.29
C GLN A 4 -13.57 -16.63 2.96
N GLY A 5 -13.79 -15.33 2.75
CA GLY A 5 -13.37 -14.64 1.55
C GLY A 5 -11.89 -14.34 1.49
N ARG A 6 -11.34 -14.17 0.27
CA ARG A 6 -9.93 -13.81 0.07
C ARG A 6 -9.62 -12.42 0.61
N TYR A 7 -10.49 -11.45 0.32
CA TYR A 7 -10.26 -10.04 0.65
C TYR A 7 -11.01 -9.55 1.90
N LEU A 8 -12.11 -10.21 2.27
CA LEU A 8 -12.88 -9.93 3.48
C LEU A 8 -13.25 -11.26 4.15
N ALA A 9 -13.11 -11.35 5.47
CA ALA A 9 -13.38 -12.59 6.21
C ALA A 9 -14.85 -13.01 6.20
N SER A 10 -15.77 -12.05 6.22
CA SER A 10 -17.22 -12.24 6.09
C SER A 10 -17.71 -11.50 4.86
N GLN A 11 -18.17 -12.22 3.84
CA GLN A 11 -18.47 -11.64 2.53
C GLN A 11 -19.97 -11.45 2.27
N LYS A 12 -20.38 -10.19 2.11
CA LYS A 12 -21.63 -9.82 1.41
C LYS A 12 -21.40 -9.54 -0.08
N LEU A 13 -20.15 -9.26 -0.47
CA LEU A 13 -19.72 -9.01 -1.84
C LEU A 13 -18.82 -10.13 -2.35
N SER A 14 -18.87 -10.42 -3.64
CA SER A 14 -17.95 -11.38 -4.26
C SER A 14 -16.53 -10.81 -4.37
N ASP A 15 -15.53 -11.69 -4.42
CA ASP A 15 -14.12 -11.28 -4.64
C ASP A 15 -13.97 -10.41 -5.90
N TYR A 16 -14.71 -10.72 -6.97
CA TYR A 16 -14.71 -9.92 -8.19
C TYR A 16 -15.19 -8.49 -7.98
N GLN A 17 -16.23 -8.29 -7.17
CA GLN A 17 -16.72 -6.95 -6.82
C GLN A 17 -15.69 -6.18 -5.98
N ILE A 18 -15.03 -6.86 -5.03
CA ILE A 18 -13.98 -6.25 -4.21
C ILE A 18 -12.77 -5.86 -5.07
N GLU A 19 -12.37 -6.71 -6.03
CA GLU A 19 -11.29 -6.39 -6.97
C GLU A 19 -11.61 -5.15 -7.83
N LYS A 20 -12.86 -4.98 -8.26
CA LYS A 20 -13.28 -3.75 -8.96
C LYS A 20 -13.16 -2.51 -8.08
N ILE A 21 -13.60 -2.60 -6.82
CA ILE A 21 -13.49 -1.51 -5.84
C ILE A 21 -12.01 -1.16 -5.62
N MET A 22 -11.15 -2.16 -5.46
CA MET A 22 -9.70 -1.98 -5.33
C MET A 22 -9.06 -1.32 -6.55
N ARG A 23 -9.51 -1.64 -7.78
CA ARG A 23 -9.04 -0.94 -9.00
C ARG A 23 -9.45 0.52 -9.01
N SER A 24 -10.72 0.82 -8.72
CA SER A 24 -11.19 2.21 -8.62
C SER A 24 -10.43 3.00 -7.55
N PHE A 25 -10.13 2.37 -6.41
CA PHE A 25 -9.28 2.97 -5.39
C PHE A 25 -7.88 3.25 -5.97
N ALA A 26 -7.26 2.28 -6.64
CA ALA A 26 -5.93 2.46 -7.22
C ALA A 26 -5.89 3.56 -8.31
N GLU A 27 -6.96 3.69 -9.10
CA GLU A 27 -7.19 4.76 -10.08
C GLU A 27 -7.31 6.16 -9.44
N GLY A 28 -7.41 6.26 -8.11
CA GLY A 28 -7.53 7.52 -7.38
C GLY A 28 -8.92 8.13 -7.44
N MET A 29 -9.93 7.34 -7.83
CA MET A 29 -11.34 7.70 -7.75
C MET A 29 -11.75 7.82 -6.28
N SER A 30 -12.67 8.71 -5.99
CA SER A 30 -13.40 8.74 -4.72
C SER A 30 -14.35 7.54 -4.62
N ALA A 31 -14.72 7.17 -3.39
CA ALA A 31 -15.73 6.12 -3.16
C ALA A 31 -17.07 6.45 -3.83
N LYS A 32 -17.42 7.74 -3.92
CA LYS A 32 -18.60 8.23 -4.63
C LYS A 32 -18.52 7.95 -6.13
N GLU A 33 -17.43 8.37 -6.79
CA GLU A 33 -17.22 8.12 -8.22
C GLU A 33 -17.18 6.63 -8.53
N ALA A 34 -16.54 5.83 -7.66
CA ALA A 34 -16.52 4.39 -7.79
C ALA A 34 -17.94 3.79 -7.68
N LEU A 35 -18.78 4.29 -6.77
CA LEU A 35 -20.17 3.87 -6.66
C LEU A 35 -20.98 4.20 -7.92
N GLU A 36 -20.80 5.39 -8.48
CA GLU A 36 -21.45 5.82 -9.72
C GLU A 36 -21.02 4.91 -10.89
N LYS A 37 -19.71 4.64 -11.01
CA LYS A 37 -19.14 3.74 -12.04
C LYS A 37 -19.61 2.29 -11.89
N LEU A 38 -19.81 1.81 -10.66
CA LEU A 38 -20.23 0.44 -10.36
C LEU A 38 -21.75 0.25 -10.38
N SER A 39 -22.54 1.32 -10.37
CA SER A 39 -24.00 1.26 -10.38
C SER A 39 -24.52 0.96 -11.78
N TYR A 40 -25.18 -0.20 -11.94
CA TYR A 40 -25.78 -0.60 -13.21
C TYR A 40 -27.16 0.08 -13.36
N ARG A 41 -27.38 0.79 -14.48
CA ARG A 41 -28.67 1.40 -14.89
C ARG A 41 -29.25 2.46 -13.95
N GLY A 42 -28.40 3.33 -13.38
CA GLY A 42 -28.86 4.53 -12.65
C GLY A 42 -29.60 4.25 -11.34
N LYS A 43 -29.63 2.99 -10.85
CA LYS A 43 -30.16 2.66 -9.53
C LYS A 43 -29.03 2.74 -8.50
N PRO A 44 -29.18 3.51 -7.41
CA PRO A 44 -28.18 3.57 -6.36
C PRO A 44 -27.96 2.18 -5.79
N SER A 45 -26.72 1.71 -5.87
CA SER A 45 -26.33 0.42 -5.30
C SER A 45 -26.64 0.40 -3.81
N ARG A 46 -27.40 -0.60 -3.34
CA ARG A 46 -27.64 -0.88 -1.90
C ARG A 46 -26.34 -1.12 -1.10
N ALA A 47 -25.19 -1.14 -1.77
CA ALA A 47 -23.87 -1.33 -1.18
C ALA A 47 -23.05 -0.03 -1.03
N SER A 48 -23.68 1.16 -1.03
CA SER A 48 -22.99 2.44 -0.86
C SER A 48 -22.04 2.44 0.35
N GLY A 49 -22.56 2.18 1.54
CA GLY A 49 -21.76 2.09 2.77
C GLY A 49 -20.65 1.04 2.70
N THR A 50 -20.86 -0.05 1.95
CA THR A 50 -19.84 -1.10 1.78
C THR A 50 -18.64 -0.60 0.98
N VAL A 51 -18.84 0.23 -0.05
CA VAL A 51 -17.73 0.76 -0.85
C VAL A 51 -16.89 1.74 -0.03
N TYR A 52 -17.52 2.68 0.68
CA TYR A 52 -16.82 3.58 1.60
C TYR A 52 -16.02 2.80 2.65
N ASN A 53 -16.65 1.80 3.28
CA ASN A 53 -15.96 0.97 4.26
C ASN A 53 -14.78 0.18 3.67
N ILE A 54 -14.90 -0.35 2.44
CA ILE A 54 -13.77 -1.03 1.79
C ILE A 54 -12.63 -0.06 1.51
N TYR A 55 -12.91 1.17 1.09
CA TYR A 55 -11.90 2.20 0.89
C TYR A 55 -11.13 2.48 2.19
N ASP A 56 -11.84 2.68 3.29
CA ASP A 56 -11.22 2.93 4.59
C ASP A 56 -10.40 1.74 5.08
N LEU A 57 -10.91 0.51 4.87
CA LEU A 57 -10.17 -0.70 5.19
C LEU A 57 -8.90 -0.84 4.34
N ILE A 58 -8.92 -0.45 3.07
CA ILE A 58 -7.72 -0.45 2.21
C ILE A 58 -6.70 0.53 2.79
N ARG A 59 -7.09 1.78 3.07
CA ARG A 59 -6.17 2.78 3.62
C ARG A 59 -5.59 2.35 4.96
N LYS A 60 -6.44 1.90 5.87
CA LYS A 60 -6.05 1.38 7.19
C LYS A 60 -5.04 0.25 7.03
N ARG A 61 -5.35 -0.75 6.18
CA ARG A 61 -4.43 -1.86 5.92
C ARG A 61 -3.09 -1.39 5.39
N LEU A 62 -3.07 -0.50 4.40
CA LEU A 62 -1.83 -0.01 3.80
C LEU A 62 -0.99 0.83 4.77
N LEU A 63 -1.62 1.53 5.71
CA LEU A 63 -0.91 2.20 6.80
C LEU A 63 -0.36 1.19 7.82
N GLU A 64 -1.16 0.22 8.27
CA GLU A 64 -0.75 -0.77 9.28
C GLU A 64 0.45 -1.62 8.82
N ILE A 65 0.57 -1.89 7.51
CA ILE A 65 1.70 -2.61 6.91
C ILE A 65 2.79 -1.65 6.40
N ARG A 66 2.78 -0.40 6.86
CA ARG A 66 3.75 0.67 6.53
C ARG A 66 4.04 0.83 5.03
N PHE A 67 3.05 0.54 4.19
CA PHE A 67 3.11 0.85 2.77
C PHE A 67 2.81 2.33 2.54
N PHE A 68 1.82 2.87 3.27
CA PHE A 68 1.67 4.31 3.40
C PHE A 68 2.58 4.86 4.50
N PRO A 69 3.13 6.07 4.33
CA PRO A 69 3.92 6.72 5.37
C PRO A 69 3.01 7.05 6.56
N ASP A 70 3.57 6.98 7.76
CA ASP A 70 2.87 7.50 8.94
C ASP A 70 2.78 9.02 8.86
N PRO A 71 1.58 9.63 8.91
CA PRO A 71 1.46 11.08 8.88
C PRO A 71 2.22 11.77 10.01
N ALA A 72 2.35 11.13 11.18
CA ALA A 72 3.10 11.69 12.31
C ALA A 72 4.60 11.76 12.02
N ASP A 73 5.20 10.63 11.61
CA ASP A 73 6.62 10.58 11.21
C ASP A 73 6.91 11.55 10.06
N TYR A 74 5.98 11.68 9.11
CA TYR A 74 6.10 12.62 8.00
C TYR A 74 6.10 14.07 8.49
N ALA A 75 5.21 14.43 9.42
CA ALA A 75 5.14 15.77 10.00
C ALA A 75 6.38 16.10 10.84
N GLU A 76 6.85 15.16 11.68
CA GLU A 76 8.07 15.33 12.47
C GLU A 76 9.28 15.54 11.57
N TRP A 77 9.44 14.69 10.55
CA TRP A 77 10.52 14.83 9.60
C TRP A 77 10.45 16.15 8.82
N ALA A 78 9.27 16.55 8.35
CA ALA A 78 9.04 17.83 7.68
C ALA A 78 9.39 19.06 8.54
N ASN A 79 9.32 18.92 9.87
CA ASN A 79 9.61 19.99 10.82
C ASN A 79 11.06 19.97 11.33
N SER A 80 11.83 18.91 11.04
CA SER A 80 13.14 18.67 11.67
C SER A 80 14.34 19.40 11.05
N SER A 81 14.23 20.08 9.89
CA SER A 81 15.23 21.10 9.53
C SER A 81 14.76 22.19 8.54
N VAL A 82 15.28 23.40 8.75
CA VAL A 82 15.06 24.58 7.90
C VAL A 82 15.73 24.42 6.51
N GLU A 83 16.85 23.70 6.44
CA GLU A 83 17.56 23.38 5.18
C GLU A 83 16.87 22.27 4.37
N LEU A 84 16.24 21.29 5.03
CA LEU A 84 15.38 20.30 4.36
C LEU A 84 14.13 20.98 3.80
N ARG A 85 13.49 21.90 4.53
CA ARG A 85 12.34 22.69 4.02
C ARG A 85 12.66 23.46 2.73
N ALA A 86 13.88 23.97 2.60
CA ALA A 86 14.33 24.73 1.43
C ALA A 86 14.65 23.83 0.20
N ASN A 87 15.16 22.61 0.43
CA ASN A 87 15.43 21.61 -0.61
C ASN A 87 14.25 20.65 -0.85
N PHE A 88 13.13 20.88 -0.17
CA PHE A 88 11.98 20.01 -0.24
C PHE A 88 11.09 20.32 -1.45
N PRO A 89 10.50 19.31 -2.10
CA PRO A 89 9.32 19.49 -2.96
C PRO A 89 8.06 19.86 -2.16
N PHE A 90 8.17 20.49 -0.98
CA PHE A 90 7.03 20.88 -0.13
C PHE A 90 6.06 21.77 -0.89
N SER A 91 6.53 22.64 -1.79
CA SER A 91 5.63 23.46 -2.59
C SER A 91 4.72 22.62 -3.50
N LYS A 92 5.24 21.55 -4.12
CA LYS A 92 4.48 20.69 -5.02
C LYS A 92 3.69 19.60 -4.29
N THR A 93 4.29 18.96 -3.29
CA THR A 93 3.61 17.94 -2.47
C THR A 93 2.52 18.58 -1.62
N ALA A 94 2.78 19.69 -0.93
CA ALA A 94 1.75 20.38 -0.16
C ALA A 94 0.67 21.00 -1.05
N GLN A 95 1.01 21.50 -2.24
CA GLN A 95 0.00 21.92 -3.22
C GLN A 95 -0.86 20.72 -3.67
N ARG A 96 -0.26 19.57 -4.00
CA ARG A 96 -1.00 18.35 -4.36
C ARG A 96 -1.87 17.80 -3.22
N ILE A 97 -1.41 17.92 -1.97
CA ILE A 97 -2.19 17.58 -0.77
C ILE A 97 -3.34 18.59 -0.61
N GLY A 98 -3.08 19.88 -0.79
CA GLY A 98 -4.08 20.95 -0.80
C GLY A 98 -5.18 20.70 -1.83
N ASP A 99 -4.81 20.34 -3.06
CA ASP A 99 -5.73 19.99 -4.15
C ASP A 99 -6.57 18.74 -3.85
N GLN A 100 -6.09 17.86 -2.96
CA GLN A 100 -6.79 16.65 -2.55
C GLN A 100 -7.59 16.82 -1.25
N SER A 101 -7.51 17.97 -0.57
CA SER A 101 -8.12 18.20 0.75
C SER A 101 -9.66 18.14 0.73
N ASP A 102 -10.30 18.46 -0.40
CA ASP A 102 -11.75 18.29 -0.58
C ASP A 102 -12.21 16.84 -0.43
N ARG A 103 -11.29 15.87 -0.56
CA ARG A 103 -11.57 14.43 -0.34
C ARG A 103 -11.75 14.07 1.14
N LEU A 104 -11.43 14.97 2.06
CA LEU A 104 -11.59 14.77 3.51
C LEU A 104 -13.00 15.10 4.01
N ARG A 105 -13.89 15.70 3.18
CA ARG A 105 -15.26 16.00 3.59
C ARG A 105 -16.01 14.71 3.93
N GLY A 106 -16.36 14.55 5.21
CA GLY A 106 -17.09 13.38 5.73
C GLY A 106 -16.22 12.26 6.31
N ALA A 107 -14.90 12.45 6.42
CA ALA A 107 -14.04 11.56 7.19
C ALA A 107 -14.30 11.73 8.70
N SER A 108 -14.25 10.64 9.47
CA SER A 108 -14.26 10.70 10.94
C SER A 108 -12.84 11.00 11.43
N ASP A 109 -12.71 11.53 12.65
CA ASP A 109 -11.40 11.86 13.24
C ASP A 109 -10.40 10.68 13.18
N GLU A 110 -10.89 9.45 13.37
CA GLU A 110 -10.07 8.24 13.24
C GLU A 110 -9.65 7.99 11.78
N SER A 111 -10.56 8.16 10.81
CA SER A 111 -10.27 7.85 9.41
C SER A 111 -9.47 8.94 8.69
N VAL A 112 -9.43 10.16 9.22
CA VAL A 112 -8.63 11.28 8.70
C VAL A 112 -7.15 10.88 8.58
N ARG A 113 -6.57 10.22 9.59
CA ARG A 113 -5.17 9.78 9.55
C ARG A 113 -4.89 8.88 8.34
N TYR A 114 -5.79 7.95 8.04
CA TYR A 114 -5.63 7.03 6.91
C TYR A 114 -5.74 7.75 5.56
N HIS A 115 -6.59 8.77 5.46
CA HIS A 115 -6.72 9.60 4.26
C HIS A 115 -5.47 10.46 4.04
N VAL A 116 -4.96 11.11 5.09
CA VAL A 116 -3.73 11.92 5.01
C VAL A 116 -2.56 11.05 4.56
N ALA A 117 -2.43 9.84 5.11
CA ALA A 117 -1.39 8.89 4.72
C ALA A 117 -1.47 8.52 3.22
N GLU A 118 -2.67 8.28 2.69
CA GLU A 118 -2.89 8.06 1.26
C GLU A 118 -2.50 9.28 0.42
N MET A 119 -2.91 10.48 0.84
CA MET A 119 -2.62 11.73 0.12
C MET A 119 -1.12 11.98 0.02
N ILE A 120 -0.39 11.83 1.13
CA ILE A 120 1.07 11.93 1.15
C ILE A 120 1.67 10.88 0.21
N PHE A 121 1.25 9.62 0.33
CA PHE A 121 1.75 8.54 -0.52
C PHE A 121 1.57 8.85 -2.01
N ARG A 122 0.38 9.28 -2.43
CA ARG A 122 0.09 9.59 -3.83
C ARG A 122 0.85 10.81 -4.34
N ALA A 123 1.03 11.82 -3.50
CA ALA A 123 1.76 13.02 -3.87
C ALA A 123 3.26 12.72 -4.10
N GLU A 124 3.85 11.88 -3.25
CA GLU A 124 5.25 11.43 -3.36
C GLU A 124 5.44 10.41 -4.50
N ASN A 125 4.49 9.48 -4.68
CA ASN A 125 4.57 8.39 -5.66
C ASN A 125 3.72 8.66 -6.92
N HIS A 126 3.67 9.91 -7.38
CA HIS A 126 2.85 10.34 -8.53
C HIS A 126 3.16 9.62 -9.86
N GLU A 127 4.32 9.00 -9.97
CA GLU A 127 4.75 8.18 -11.12
C GLU A 127 4.26 6.73 -11.08
N MET A 128 3.71 6.28 -9.94
CA MET A 128 3.17 4.92 -9.80
C MET A 128 1.86 4.81 -10.57
N THR A 129 1.79 3.85 -11.50
CA THR A 129 0.57 3.61 -12.26
C THR A 129 -0.52 2.98 -11.38
N SER A 130 -1.79 3.21 -11.72
CA SER A 130 -2.94 2.62 -11.04
C SER A 130 -2.88 1.09 -11.02
N ASP A 131 -2.43 0.46 -12.10
CA ASP A 131 -2.24 -1.00 -12.15
C ASP A 131 -1.14 -1.47 -11.18
N ALA A 132 -0.01 -0.76 -11.12
CA ALA A 132 1.06 -1.10 -10.18
C ALA A 132 0.57 -1.01 -8.73
N LEU A 133 -0.15 0.05 -8.38
CA LEU A 133 -0.75 0.19 -7.04
C LEU A 133 -1.76 -0.92 -6.76
N TYR A 134 -2.65 -1.23 -7.70
CA TYR A 134 -3.62 -2.32 -7.56
C TYR A 134 -2.93 -3.67 -7.29
N HIS A 135 -1.85 -3.97 -8.03
CA HIS A 135 -1.07 -5.19 -7.83
C HIS A 135 -0.35 -5.25 -6.48
N GLU A 136 0.17 -4.12 -6.00
CA GLU A 136 0.75 -4.01 -4.65
C GLU A 136 -0.32 -4.27 -3.58
N ILE A 137 -1.52 -3.68 -3.68
CA ILE A 137 -2.61 -3.91 -2.73
C ILE A 137 -3.00 -5.40 -2.71
N ARG A 138 -3.16 -6.04 -3.88
CA ARG A 138 -3.46 -7.49 -3.92
C ARG A 138 -2.36 -8.33 -3.28
N THR A 139 -1.11 -7.99 -3.53
CA THR A 139 0.03 -8.73 -2.98
C THR A 139 0.07 -8.57 -1.46
N ALA A 140 -0.15 -7.35 -0.96
CA ALA A 140 -0.27 -7.05 0.46
C ALA A 140 -1.36 -7.89 1.13
N LEU A 141 -2.56 -7.94 0.56
CA LEU A 141 -3.68 -8.71 1.13
C LEU A 141 -3.44 -10.22 1.06
N ARG A 142 -2.79 -10.71 0.01
CA ARG A 142 -2.40 -12.13 -0.09
C ARG A 142 -1.40 -12.53 0.99
N MET A 143 -0.47 -11.64 1.35
CA MET A 143 0.55 -11.91 2.35
C MET A 143 0.07 -11.68 3.77
N THR A 144 -0.69 -10.61 3.99
CA THR A 144 -1.05 -10.14 5.34
C THR A 144 -2.47 -10.48 5.75
N GLY A 145 -3.26 -11.06 4.85
CA GLY A 145 -4.63 -11.52 5.10
C GLY A 145 -5.73 -10.52 4.73
N PRO A 146 -7.00 -10.86 5.02
CA PRO A 146 -8.17 -10.07 4.61
C PRO A 146 -8.23 -8.69 5.27
N LEU A 147 -8.78 -7.70 4.55
CA LEU A 147 -8.85 -6.28 4.92
C LEU A 147 -9.44 -6.02 6.33
N ASN A 148 -10.46 -6.77 6.74
CA ASN A 148 -11.19 -6.57 7.99
C ASN A 148 -10.65 -7.38 9.18
N ARG A 149 -9.39 -7.79 9.13
CA ARG A 149 -8.66 -8.45 10.25
C ARG A 149 -7.36 -7.70 10.51
N PRO A 150 -6.69 -7.90 11.66
CA PRO A 150 -5.33 -7.41 11.84
C PRO A 150 -4.38 -8.05 10.82
N PRO A 151 -3.43 -7.29 10.23
CA PRO A 151 -2.44 -7.84 9.32
C PRO A 151 -1.55 -8.83 10.05
N ARG A 152 -1.29 -9.95 9.39
CA ARG A 152 -0.27 -10.92 9.81
C ARG A 152 0.99 -10.69 8.97
N ASP A 153 2.13 -11.13 9.46
CA ASP A 153 3.37 -11.18 8.66
C ASP A 153 3.75 -9.83 8.00
N ALA A 154 3.42 -8.71 8.63
CA ALA A 154 3.68 -7.37 8.09
C ALA A 154 5.18 -7.13 7.84
N ASP A 155 6.02 -7.75 8.66
CA ASP A 155 7.46 -7.77 8.51
C ASP A 155 7.95 -8.54 7.26
N LEU A 156 7.33 -9.68 6.92
CA LEU A 156 7.61 -10.38 5.65
C LEU A 156 7.17 -9.52 4.45
N TRP A 157 6.04 -8.82 4.59
CA TRP A 157 5.59 -7.86 3.58
C TRP A 157 6.61 -6.73 3.39
N HIS A 158 7.10 -6.11 4.46
CA HIS A 158 8.08 -5.02 4.38
C HIS A 158 9.34 -5.43 3.62
N GLU A 159 9.92 -6.60 3.93
CA GLU A 159 11.13 -7.07 3.25
C GLU A 159 10.88 -7.32 1.76
N ARG A 160 9.72 -7.87 1.40
CA ARG A 160 9.35 -8.07 -0.01
C ARG A 160 9.13 -6.74 -0.72
N HIS A 161 8.39 -5.82 -0.10
CA HIS A 161 8.12 -4.51 -0.66
C HIS A 161 9.42 -3.72 -0.87
N TYR A 162 10.36 -3.79 0.08
CA TYR A 162 11.67 -3.18 -0.04
C TYR A 162 12.46 -3.70 -1.25
N ILE A 163 12.43 -5.02 -1.49
CA ILE A 163 13.03 -5.63 -2.70
C ILE A 163 12.38 -5.04 -3.96
N ASN A 164 11.04 -4.95 -4.02
CA ASN A 164 10.33 -4.39 -5.18
C ASN A 164 10.71 -2.93 -5.43
N VAL A 165 10.83 -2.11 -4.36
CA VAL A 165 11.26 -0.71 -4.45
C VAL A 165 12.67 -0.63 -5.04
N CYS A 166 13.62 -1.40 -4.51
CA CYS A 166 15.00 -1.43 -5.03
C CYS A 166 15.04 -1.84 -6.51
N GLN A 167 14.25 -2.85 -6.90
CA GLN A 167 14.15 -3.30 -8.28
C GLN A 167 13.59 -2.19 -9.20
N ARG A 168 12.56 -1.47 -8.77
CA ARG A 168 12.04 -0.31 -9.51
C ARG A 168 13.10 0.78 -9.68
N GLN A 169 13.87 1.07 -8.63
CA GLN A 169 14.96 2.06 -8.71
C GLN A 169 16.05 1.63 -9.70
N ILE A 170 16.43 0.36 -9.73
CA ILE A 170 17.37 -0.17 -10.74
C ILE A 170 16.82 0.03 -12.16
N VAL A 171 15.54 -0.26 -12.40
CA VAL A 171 14.92 -0.07 -13.72
C VAL A 171 14.94 1.42 -14.12
N LYS A 172 14.61 2.33 -13.19
CA LYS A 172 14.66 3.78 -13.43
C LYS A 172 16.08 4.25 -13.75
N LEU A 173 17.07 3.84 -12.96
CA LEU A 173 18.48 4.18 -13.19
C LEU A 173 18.95 3.72 -14.57
N ARG A 174 18.57 2.50 -14.99
CA ARG A 174 18.90 1.99 -16.33
C ARG A 174 18.28 2.81 -17.47
N ALA A 175 17.16 3.48 -17.22
CA ALA A 175 16.48 4.32 -18.20
C ALA A 175 17.04 5.76 -18.26
N MET A 176 17.79 6.20 -17.25
CA MET A 176 18.42 7.53 -17.25
C MET A 176 19.54 7.58 -18.29
N ARG A 177 19.61 8.65 -19.09
CA ARG A 177 20.61 8.79 -20.17
C ARG A 177 21.75 9.77 -19.86
N HIS A 178 21.63 10.55 -18.79
CA HIS A 178 22.49 11.69 -18.50
C HIS A 178 23.50 11.47 -17.36
N VAL A 179 23.56 10.27 -16.79
CA VAL A 179 24.47 9.91 -15.70
C VAL A 179 25.64 9.12 -16.28
N SER A 180 26.85 9.33 -15.74
CA SER A 180 28.05 8.62 -16.17
C SER A 180 27.87 7.10 -16.03
N ARG A 181 28.50 6.32 -16.92
CA ARG A 181 28.40 4.84 -16.90
C ARG A 181 28.90 4.25 -15.58
N ASP A 182 29.95 4.83 -15.00
CA ASP A 182 30.54 4.36 -13.75
C ASP A 182 29.65 4.67 -12.54
N SER A 183 29.06 5.88 -12.51
CA SER A 183 28.05 6.24 -11.50
C SER A 183 26.83 5.32 -11.58
N HIS A 184 26.35 4.98 -12.78
CA HIS A 184 25.27 4.00 -12.94
C HIS A 184 25.61 2.62 -12.39
N ARG A 185 26.80 2.10 -12.73
CA ARG A 185 27.25 0.79 -12.24
C ARG A 185 27.33 0.77 -10.71
N SER A 186 27.90 1.82 -10.12
CA SER A 186 28.01 1.95 -8.66
C SER A 186 26.64 1.99 -7.98
N LEU A 187 25.71 2.80 -8.48
CA LEU A 187 24.35 2.91 -7.91
C LEU A 187 23.57 1.60 -8.05
N ILE A 188 23.61 0.95 -9.22
CA ILE A 188 22.94 -0.33 -9.44
C ILE A 188 23.52 -1.41 -8.52
N ALA A 189 24.84 -1.49 -8.39
CA ALA A 189 25.49 -2.45 -7.48
C ALA A 189 25.05 -2.22 -6.02
N GLY A 190 24.92 -0.96 -5.59
CA GLY A 190 24.38 -0.62 -4.26
C GLY A 190 22.98 -1.19 -4.05
N TYR A 191 22.05 -0.98 -4.99
CA TYR A 191 20.70 -1.56 -4.89
C TYR A 191 20.69 -3.10 -4.97
N GLU A 192 21.58 -3.72 -5.75
CA GLU A 192 21.70 -5.18 -5.82
C GLU A 192 22.14 -5.79 -4.48
N VAL A 193 23.08 -5.14 -3.77
CA VAL A 193 23.48 -5.53 -2.40
C VAL A 193 22.28 -5.46 -1.46
N LEU A 194 21.53 -4.35 -1.47
CA LEU A 194 20.34 -4.17 -0.64
C LEU A 194 19.27 -5.24 -0.91
N ILE A 195 19.07 -5.64 -2.17
CA ILE A 195 18.16 -6.72 -2.55
C ILE A 195 18.64 -8.07 -1.99
N VAL A 196 19.93 -8.37 -2.09
CA VAL A 196 20.51 -9.62 -1.57
C VAL A 196 20.31 -9.72 -0.06
N GLU A 197 20.58 -8.65 0.67
CA GLU A 197 20.40 -8.60 2.12
C GLU A 197 18.94 -8.76 2.54
N ALA A 198 18.01 -8.05 1.88
CA ALA A 198 16.58 -8.19 2.13
C ALA A 198 16.07 -9.61 1.84
N ARG A 199 16.56 -10.25 0.77
CA ARG A 199 16.26 -11.67 0.47
C ARG A 199 16.76 -12.61 1.56
N LYS A 200 17.96 -12.36 2.12
CA LYS A 200 18.49 -13.14 3.25
C LYS A 200 17.60 -12.99 4.48
N ARG A 201 17.20 -11.76 4.84
CA ARG A 201 16.28 -11.51 5.97
C ARG A 201 14.92 -12.17 5.77
N LEU A 202 14.34 -12.05 4.57
CA LEU A 202 13.06 -12.68 4.22
C LEU A 202 13.12 -14.20 4.36
N ARG A 203 14.17 -14.85 3.82
CA ARG A 203 14.36 -16.30 3.95
C ARG A 203 14.54 -16.73 5.40
N LYS A 204 15.29 -15.96 6.20
CA LYS A 204 15.47 -16.25 7.63
C LYS A 204 14.12 -16.24 8.35
N ARG A 205 13.35 -15.14 8.24
CA ARG A 205 12.03 -15.02 8.87
C ARG A 205 11.05 -16.13 8.44
N LEU A 206 11.08 -16.51 7.15
CA LEU A 206 10.27 -17.63 6.66
C LEU A 206 10.66 -18.97 7.31
N ARG A 207 11.95 -19.24 7.52
CA ARG A 207 12.41 -20.45 8.21
C ARG A 207 12.01 -20.45 9.68
N ASP A 208 12.27 -19.35 10.38
CA ASP A 208 11.96 -19.21 11.81
C ASP A 208 10.46 -19.45 12.08
N ARG A 209 9.61 -18.99 11.15
CA ARG A 209 8.17 -19.26 11.17
C ARG A 209 7.85 -20.74 11.03
N THR A 210 8.42 -21.43 10.05
CA THR A 210 8.16 -22.87 9.85
C THR A 210 8.61 -23.69 11.06
N SER A 211 9.73 -23.32 11.69
CA SER A 211 10.24 -23.98 12.90
C SER A 211 9.41 -23.70 14.16
N SER A 212 8.60 -22.64 14.17
CA SER A 212 7.73 -22.27 15.30
C SER A 212 6.35 -22.96 15.29
N ILE A 213 6.03 -23.71 14.24
CA ILE A 213 4.80 -24.51 14.16
C ILE A 213 5.11 -25.85 14.83
N PRO A 214 4.51 -26.19 15.99
CA PRO A 214 4.73 -27.48 16.61
C PRO A 214 4.37 -28.60 15.63
N PRO A 215 5.13 -29.72 15.59
CA PRO A 215 4.74 -30.86 14.78
C PRO A 215 3.30 -31.21 15.15
N ALA A 216 2.45 -31.38 14.13
CA ALA A 216 1.09 -31.85 14.35
C ALA A 216 1.20 -33.11 15.19
N SER A 217 0.70 -33.05 16.43
CA SER A 217 0.63 -34.21 17.31
C SER A 217 -0.09 -35.29 16.52
N GLY A 218 0.65 -36.31 16.09
CA GLY A 218 0.06 -37.51 15.54
C GLY A 218 -0.95 -37.97 16.57
N GLY A 219 -2.21 -38.12 16.14
CA GLY A 219 -3.17 -38.85 16.93
C GLY A 219 -2.61 -40.24 17.12
N ASP A 220 -2.32 -40.59 18.38
CA ASP A 220 -2.28 -41.98 18.79
C ASP A 220 -3.71 -42.51 18.59
N ASP A 221 -3.90 -43.30 17.54
CA ASP A 221 -5.00 -44.26 17.40
C ASP A 221 -4.60 -45.57 18.10
#